data_AF-A0A0E0L749-F1
#
_entry.id   AF-A0A0E0L749-F1
#
_cell.length_a   1.000
_cell.length_b   1.000
_cell.length_c   1.000
_cell.angle_alpha   90.00
_cell.angle_beta   90.00
_cell.angle_gamma   90.00
#
_symmetry.space_group_name_H-M   'P 1'
#
loop_
_entity.id
_entity.type
_entity.pdbx_description
1 polymer ?
#
loop_
_entity_poly.entity_id
_entity_poly.type
_entity_poly.pdbx_seq_one_letter_code
_entity_poly.pdbx_strand_id
1 'polypeptide(L)'
;MSPAAASASSTSRSWSPKQYLLVALAGTLVAAVIVVAVSAVLSPAAISFSVVNATHVYTREPRGMLLSFTILAVNPGWRAGVNYTSFGVDLVYTSSNRSEWGTTERVLPSTYSSMTRKGTQLPIEQRPRNSTYIMALLFIGDDDWTKYMANGKEKTTPMSVQVRATVRFLVWRVKTRSYHIAVLCHLNLTLFTNAVVSYDNNHTAPCVDAGLISSHPSD
;
A
#
# COMPACT_ATOMS: atom_id res chain seq x y z
N MET A 1 -51.55 53.99 -48.29
CA MET A 1 -50.08 53.93 -48.24
C MET A 1 -49.69 52.88 -47.20
N SER A 2 -49.29 51.70 -47.66
CA SER A 2 -48.80 50.61 -46.80
C SER A 2 -47.28 50.68 -46.69
N PRO A 3 -46.67 50.40 -45.52
CA PRO A 3 -45.23 50.17 -45.46
C PRO A 3 -44.94 48.72 -45.85
N ALA A 4 -43.99 48.53 -46.76
CA ALA A 4 -43.43 47.23 -47.10
C ALA A 4 -42.50 46.78 -45.97
N ALA A 5 -42.75 45.58 -45.44
CA ALA A 5 -41.86 44.91 -44.50
C ALA A 5 -40.60 44.44 -45.23
N ALA A 6 -39.43 44.94 -44.83
CA ALA A 6 -38.16 44.41 -45.30
C ALA A 6 -37.90 43.05 -44.64
N SER A 7 -38.03 41.98 -45.41
CA SER A 7 -37.59 40.64 -45.02
C SER A 7 -36.07 40.60 -44.99
N ALA A 8 -35.48 40.60 -43.80
CA ALA A 8 -34.05 40.35 -43.61
C ALA A 8 -33.77 38.88 -43.94
N SER A 9 -33.13 38.64 -45.07
CA SER A 9 -32.62 37.31 -45.43
C SER A 9 -31.41 36.98 -44.55
N SER A 10 -31.65 36.26 -43.46
CA SER A 10 -30.58 35.67 -42.66
C SER A 10 -29.87 34.62 -43.52
N THR A 11 -28.75 34.99 -44.13
CA THR A 11 -27.89 34.08 -44.88
C THR A 11 -27.30 33.08 -43.88
N SER A 12 -27.82 31.85 -43.85
CA SER A 12 -27.24 30.80 -43.03
C SER A 12 -25.85 30.48 -43.57
N ARG A 13 -24.82 30.81 -42.79
CA ARG A 13 -23.42 30.58 -43.15
C ARG A 13 -23.17 29.07 -43.13
N SER A 14 -23.27 28.44 -44.30
CA SER A 14 -22.97 27.02 -44.51
C SER A 14 -21.49 26.77 -44.23
N TRP A 15 -21.19 25.98 -43.20
CA TRP A 15 -19.83 25.60 -42.85
C TRP A 15 -19.31 24.55 -43.82
N SER A 16 -18.06 24.69 -44.24
CA SER A 16 -17.42 23.69 -45.10
C SER A 16 -17.14 22.39 -44.30
N PRO A 17 -17.13 21.21 -44.95
CA PRO A 17 -16.78 19.94 -44.30
C PRO A 17 -15.44 19.98 -43.58
N LYS A 18 -14.47 20.76 -44.09
CA LYS A 18 -13.16 20.99 -43.45
C LYS A 18 -13.29 21.72 -42.11
N GLN A 19 -14.17 22.71 -42.02
CA GLN A 19 -14.42 23.44 -40.76
C GLN A 19 -15.10 22.54 -39.72
N TYR A 20 -16.05 21.69 -40.15
CA TYR A 20 -16.63 20.68 -39.27
C TYR A 20 -15.59 19.70 -38.73
N LEU A 21 -14.70 19.21 -39.61
CA LEU A 21 -13.64 18.28 -39.21
C LEU A 21 -12.64 18.93 -38.24
N LEU A 22 -12.24 20.18 -38.48
CA LEU A 22 -11.36 20.92 -37.57
C LEU A 22 -12.00 21.16 -36.19
N VAL A 23 -13.28 21.53 -36.16
CA VAL A 23 -14.00 21.74 -34.89
C VAL A 23 -14.20 20.42 -34.15
N ALA A 24 -14.49 19.33 -34.86
CA ALA A 24 -14.58 18.01 -34.27
C ALA A 24 -13.23 17.57 -33.66
N LEU A 25 -12.12 17.74 -34.37
CA LEU A 25 -10.78 17.43 -33.86
C LEU A 25 -10.37 18.31 -32.67
N ALA A 26 -10.69 19.61 -32.71
CA ALA A 26 -10.44 20.49 -31.58
C ALA A 26 -11.27 20.08 -30.35
N GLY A 27 -12.54 19.71 -30.56
CA GLY A 27 -13.42 19.20 -29.52
C GLY A 27 -12.90 17.92 -28.88
N THR A 28 -12.46 16.94 -29.68
CA THR A 28 -11.90 15.69 -29.15
C THR A 28 -10.59 15.91 -28.39
N LEU A 29 -9.72 16.81 -28.87
CA LEU A 29 -8.49 17.17 -28.17
C LEU A 29 -8.79 17.76 -26.78
N VAL A 30 -9.72 18.71 -26.69
CA VAL A 30 -10.12 19.32 -25.40
C VAL A 30 -10.69 18.28 -24.46
N ALA A 31 -11.59 17.41 -24.95
CA ALA A 31 -12.15 16.33 -24.15
C ALA A 31 -11.06 15.38 -23.63
N ALA A 32 -10.10 15.00 -24.49
CA ALA A 32 -8.97 14.15 -24.10
C ALA A 32 -8.12 14.81 -23.02
N VAL A 33 -7.80 16.10 -23.15
CA VAL A 33 -7.05 16.85 -22.12
C VAL A 33 -7.76 16.85 -20.78
N ILE A 34 -9.08 17.07 -20.76
CA ILE A 34 -9.89 17.03 -19.53
C ILE A 34 -9.85 15.63 -18.91
N VAL A 35 -10.06 14.58 -19.71
CA VAL A 35 -10.03 13.19 -19.22
C VAL A 35 -8.66 12.84 -18.64
N VAL A 36 -7.57 13.24 -19.30
CA VAL A 36 -6.20 13.02 -18.81
C VAL A 36 -5.97 13.76 -17.49
N ALA A 37 -6.39 15.03 -17.41
CA ALA A 37 -6.24 15.84 -16.19
C ALA A 37 -7.02 15.22 -15.01
N VAL A 38 -8.28 14.85 -15.23
CA VAL A 38 -9.13 14.21 -14.21
C VAL A 38 -8.55 12.86 -13.80
N SER A 39 -8.13 12.03 -14.77
CA SER A 39 -7.53 10.72 -14.48
C SER A 39 -6.23 10.86 -13.68
N ALA A 40 -5.38 11.83 -14.03
CA ALA A 40 -4.15 12.11 -13.30
C ALA A 40 -4.42 12.57 -11.85
N VAL A 41 -5.44 13.42 -11.65
CA VAL A 41 -5.84 13.89 -10.31
C VAL A 41 -6.45 12.76 -9.46
N LEU A 42 -7.21 11.85 -10.09
CA LEU A 42 -7.89 10.74 -9.41
C LEU A 42 -7.03 9.47 -9.32
N SER A 43 -5.86 9.45 -9.94
CA SER A 43 -4.94 8.32 -9.86
C SER A 43 -4.51 8.11 -8.40
N PRO A 44 -4.53 6.87 -7.88
CA PRO A 44 -4.04 6.55 -6.54
C PRO A 44 -2.65 7.15 -6.30
N ALA A 45 -2.45 7.77 -5.13
CA ALA A 45 -1.12 8.26 -4.78
C ALA A 45 -0.21 7.06 -4.51
N ALA A 46 1.03 7.11 -5.03
CA ALA A 46 2.05 6.13 -4.69
C ALA A 46 2.43 6.33 -3.22
N ILE A 47 2.30 5.28 -2.41
CA ILE A 47 2.76 5.24 -1.02
C ILE A 47 3.89 4.22 -0.97
N SER A 48 5.03 4.61 -0.41
CA SER A 48 6.09 3.65 -0.10
C SER A 48 6.08 3.31 1.38
N PHE A 49 6.42 2.06 1.68
CA PHE A 49 6.59 1.58 3.04
C PHE A 49 8.02 1.10 3.22
N SER A 50 8.53 1.24 4.43
CA SER A 50 9.78 0.61 4.84
C SER A 50 9.74 0.27 6.33
N VAL A 51 10.47 -0.76 6.72
CA VAL A 51 10.69 -1.08 8.13
C VAL A 51 11.92 -0.30 8.59
N VAL A 52 11.75 0.54 9.62
CA VAL A 52 12.84 1.35 10.19
C VAL A 52 13.34 0.81 11.52
N ASN A 53 12.50 0.07 12.24
CA ASN A 53 12.91 -0.59 13.48
C ASN A 53 12.10 -1.87 13.64
N ALA A 54 12.76 -2.94 14.06
CA ALA A 54 12.13 -4.18 14.45
C ALA A 54 12.72 -4.66 15.77
N THR A 55 11.85 -5.03 16.70
CA THR A 55 12.24 -5.56 18.01
C THR A 55 11.45 -6.83 18.29
N HIS A 56 12.03 -7.73 19.07
CA HIS A 56 11.35 -8.94 19.50
C HIS A 56 11.58 -9.18 20.99
N VAL A 57 10.55 -9.72 21.66
CA VAL A 57 10.62 -10.12 23.07
C VAL A 57 9.83 -11.39 23.30
N TYR A 58 10.43 -12.34 24.01
CA TYR A 58 9.74 -13.57 24.37
C TYR A 58 8.87 -13.32 25.60
N THR A 59 7.57 -13.49 25.45
CA THR A 59 6.59 -13.28 26.52
C THR A 59 6.26 -14.62 27.17
N ARG A 60 6.09 -14.63 28.50
CA ARG A 60 5.71 -15.84 29.24
C ARG A 60 4.19 -16.08 29.23
N GLU A 61 3.41 -15.00 29.18
CA GLU A 61 1.94 -15.03 29.20
C GLU A 61 1.38 -13.90 28.30
N PRO A 62 0.74 -14.21 27.16
CA PRO A 62 0.72 -15.53 26.51
C PRO A 62 2.15 -15.97 26.15
N ARG A 63 2.40 -17.28 26.19
CA ARG A 63 3.73 -17.82 25.86
C ARG A 63 3.99 -17.71 24.36
N GLY A 64 5.04 -17.02 23.97
CA GLY A 64 5.42 -16.87 22.57
C GLY A 64 6.31 -15.68 22.28
N MET A 65 6.42 -15.34 21.00
CA MET A 65 7.25 -14.26 20.49
C MET A 65 6.39 -13.05 20.14
N LEU A 66 6.61 -11.93 20.84
CA LEU A 66 6.04 -10.64 20.48
C LEU A 66 7.06 -9.86 19.65
N LEU A 67 6.65 -9.47 18.45
CA LEU A 67 7.42 -8.62 17.55
C LEU A 67 6.77 -7.23 17.48
N SER A 68 7.60 -6.20 17.48
CA SER A 68 7.18 -4.83 17.28
C SER A 68 7.95 -4.21 16.12
N PHE A 69 7.21 -3.73 15.15
CA PHE A 69 7.72 -3.12 13.93
C PHE A 69 7.33 -1.65 13.89
N THR A 70 8.31 -0.80 13.63
CA THR A 70 8.07 0.60 13.26
C THR A 70 8.16 0.69 11.75
N ILE A 71 7.01 0.95 11.12
CA ILE A 71 6.89 1.11 9.67
C ILE A 71 6.87 2.59 9.35
N LEU A 72 7.77 3.02 8.46
CA LEU A 72 7.72 4.34 7.85
C LEU A 72 6.86 4.26 6.60
N ALA A 73 5.74 5.00 6.59
CA ALA A 73 4.91 5.18 5.42
C ALA A 73 5.15 6.57 4.82
N VAL A 74 5.60 6.63 3.57
CA VAL A 74 5.91 7.88 2.87
C VAL A 74 4.88 8.12 1.77
N ASN A 75 4.21 9.25 1.83
CA ASN A 75 3.34 9.75 0.78
C ASN A 75 4.05 10.91 0.06
N PRO A 76 4.88 10.65 -0.98
CA PRO A 76 5.54 11.69 -1.75
C PRO A 76 4.57 12.52 -2.60
N GLY A 77 3.37 12.00 -2.84
CA GLY A 77 2.36 12.63 -3.67
C GLY A 77 1.88 13.96 -3.09
N TRP A 78 1.72 14.96 -3.95
CA TRP A 78 1.17 16.27 -3.58
C TRP A 78 -0.36 16.36 -3.74
N ARG A 79 -0.96 15.38 -4.44
CA ARG A 79 -2.34 15.43 -4.91
C ARG A 79 -3.36 14.95 -3.88
N ALA A 80 -2.98 14.00 -3.04
CA ALA A 80 -3.89 13.33 -2.13
C ALA A 80 -3.23 13.04 -0.78
N GLY A 81 -4.00 13.20 0.29
CA GLY A 81 -3.69 12.59 1.58
C GLY A 81 -4.07 11.11 1.59
N VAL A 82 -3.73 10.43 2.67
CA VAL A 82 -4.03 9.01 2.87
C VAL A 82 -4.70 8.85 4.23
N ASN A 83 -5.83 8.15 4.26
CA ASN A 83 -6.47 7.73 5.50
C ASN A 83 -6.33 6.20 5.62
N TYR A 84 -5.51 5.75 6.56
CA TYR A 84 -5.31 4.35 6.89
C TYR A 84 -6.46 3.87 7.77
N THR A 85 -7.32 3.02 7.24
CA THR A 85 -8.48 2.47 7.97
C THR A 85 -8.18 1.11 8.59
N SER A 86 -7.19 0.40 8.07
CA SER A 86 -6.67 -0.85 8.62
C SER A 86 -5.17 -0.91 8.38
N PHE A 87 -4.42 -1.45 9.33
CA PHE A 87 -2.98 -1.65 9.23
C PHE A 87 -2.60 -2.91 10.01
N GLY A 88 -1.79 -3.77 9.42
CA GLY A 88 -1.35 -5.02 10.01
C GLY A 88 -0.06 -5.50 9.35
N VAL A 89 0.57 -6.48 9.98
CA VAL A 89 1.81 -7.08 9.51
C VAL A 89 1.75 -8.59 9.69
N ASP A 90 2.41 -9.32 8.80
CA ASP A 90 2.64 -10.76 8.94
C ASP A 90 4.12 -11.05 8.76
N LEU A 91 4.62 -12.04 9.50
CA LEU A 91 5.98 -12.52 9.33
C LEU A 91 6.00 -13.58 8.24
N VAL A 92 6.83 -13.38 7.23
CA VAL A 92 7.02 -14.28 6.10
C VAL A 92 8.41 -14.87 6.19
N TYR A 93 8.52 -16.17 6.04
CA TYR A 93 9.80 -16.87 5.98
C TYR A 93 9.98 -17.53 4.63
N THR A 94 11.22 -17.54 4.14
CA THR A 94 11.58 -18.23 2.91
C THR A 94 12.07 -19.62 3.26
N SER A 95 11.29 -20.65 2.92
CA SER A 95 11.69 -22.04 3.15
C SER A 95 12.79 -22.46 2.17
N SER A 96 13.83 -23.11 2.68
CA SER A 96 14.92 -23.68 1.87
C SER A 96 14.52 -24.96 1.13
N ASN A 97 13.32 -25.51 1.39
CA ASN A 97 12.80 -26.61 0.60
C ASN A 97 12.47 -26.09 -0.80
N ARG A 98 13.43 -26.28 -1.71
CA ARG A 98 13.29 -26.05 -3.14
C ARG A 98 12.09 -26.85 -3.62
N SER A 99 11.00 -26.17 -3.92
CA SER A 99 9.95 -26.78 -4.72
C SER A 99 10.49 -26.93 -6.15
N GLU A 100 9.82 -27.74 -6.97
CA GLU A 100 10.11 -27.85 -8.41
C GLU A 100 10.13 -26.47 -9.12
N TRP A 101 9.56 -25.44 -8.48
CA TRP A 101 9.41 -24.06 -8.97
C TRP A 101 10.28 -23.01 -8.23
N GLY A 102 11.14 -23.41 -7.28
CA GLY A 102 12.07 -22.51 -6.58
C GLY A 102 11.86 -22.37 -5.07
N THR A 103 12.33 -21.27 -4.49
CA THR A 103 12.15 -20.93 -3.07
C THR A 103 10.69 -20.56 -2.79
N THR A 104 10.09 -21.14 -1.75
CA THR A 104 8.69 -20.86 -1.38
C THR A 104 8.64 -19.92 -0.17
N GLU A 105 7.99 -18.78 -0.34
CA GLU A 105 7.66 -17.86 0.76
C GLU A 105 6.38 -18.31 1.47
N ARG A 106 6.38 -18.30 2.80
CA ARG A 106 5.23 -18.71 3.62
C ARG A 106 5.04 -17.76 4.78
N VAL A 107 3.78 -17.49 5.12
CA VAL A 107 3.41 -16.71 6.31
C VAL A 107 3.49 -17.60 7.55
N LEU A 108 4.16 -17.14 8.61
CA LEU A 108 4.04 -17.75 9.93
C LEU A 108 2.64 -17.53 10.46
N PRO A 109 1.98 -18.57 10.99
CA PRO A 109 0.72 -18.39 11.70
C PRO A 109 0.90 -17.35 12.80
N SER A 110 0.10 -16.30 12.72
CA SER A 110 0.02 -15.28 13.76
C SER A 110 -1.22 -15.54 14.59
N THR A 111 -1.04 -15.65 15.90
CA THR A 111 -2.19 -15.70 16.80
C THR A 111 -2.62 -14.26 17.04
N TYR A 112 -3.80 -13.88 16.56
CA TYR A 112 -4.40 -12.57 16.85
C TYR A 112 -4.68 -12.45 18.35
N SER A 113 -3.69 -11.96 19.10
CA SER A 113 -3.83 -11.69 20.52
C SER A 113 -4.42 -10.30 20.76
N SER A 114 -4.98 -10.08 21.96
CA SER A 114 -5.38 -8.73 22.40
C SER A 114 -4.19 -7.75 22.41
N MET A 115 -2.96 -8.26 22.50
CA MET A 115 -1.71 -7.50 22.44
C MET A 115 -1.48 -6.93 21.03
N THR A 116 -1.75 -7.71 19.99
CA THR A 116 -1.72 -7.27 18.58
C THR A 116 -2.71 -6.13 18.32
N ARG A 117 -3.87 -6.14 18.98
CA ARG A 117 -4.93 -5.14 18.79
C ARG A 117 -4.66 -3.79 19.46
N LYS A 118 -3.77 -3.74 20.47
CA LYS A 118 -3.37 -2.49 21.14
C LYS A 118 -2.33 -1.68 20.38
N GLY A 119 -1.70 -2.25 19.35
CA GLY A 119 -0.49 -1.68 18.73
C GLY A 119 -0.72 -0.39 17.94
N THR A 120 -1.79 -0.30 17.15
CA THR A 120 -1.99 0.80 16.21
C THR A 120 -3.34 1.48 16.46
N GLN A 121 -3.31 2.76 16.84
CA GLN A 121 -4.53 3.57 16.90
C GLN A 121 -4.92 3.98 15.48
N LEU A 122 -6.05 3.48 15.02
CA LEU A 122 -6.61 3.75 13.69
C LEU A 122 -7.94 4.51 13.83
N PRO A 123 -8.34 5.31 12.83
CA PRO A 123 -7.61 5.59 11.59
C PRO A 123 -6.43 6.55 11.77
N ILE A 124 -5.45 6.47 10.86
CA ILE A 124 -4.34 7.44 10.77
C ILE A 124 -4.54 8.27 9.51
N GLU A 125 -4.52 9.61 9.64
CA GLU A 125 -4.58 10.51 8.50
C GLU A 125 -3.21 11.12 8.20
N GLN A 126 -2.73 10.90 6.99
CA GLN A 126 -1.47 11.40 6.47
C GLN A 126 -1.74 12.45 5.39
N ARG A 127 -1.20 13.65 5.56
CA ARG A 127 -1.30 14.72 4.56
C ARG A 127 -0.47 14.41 3.30
N PRO A 128 -0.75 15.09 2.17
CA PRO A 128 0.15 15.06 1.00
C PRO A 128 1.58 15.47 1.37
N ARG A 129 2.59 14.94 0.66
CA ARG A 129 4.02 15.21 0.88
C ARG A 129 4.46 15.05 2.34
N ASN A 130 3.98 13.99 2.99
CA ASN A 130 4.29 13.74 4.38
C ASN A 130 4.78 12.31 4.58
N SER A 131 5.49 12.08 5.67
CA SER A 131 5.84 10.76 6.19
C SER A 131 5.17 10.54 7.54
N THR A 132 4.86 9.30 7.87
CA THR A 132 4.34 8.93 9.18
C THR A 132 4.94 7.61 9.63
N TYR A 133 5.21 7.50 10.93
CA TYR A 133 5.61 6.25 11.55
C TYR A 133 4.37 5.54 12.08
N ILE A 134 4.26 4.25 11.80
CA ILE A 134 3.15 3.39 12.21
C ILE A 134 3.75 2.21 12.96
N MET A 135 3.41 2.09 14.24
CA MET A 135 3.80 0.94 15.05
C MET A 135 2.83 -0.21 14.79
N ALA A 136 3.36 -1.38 14.47
CA ALA A 136 2.61 -2.60 14.28
C ALA A 136 3.16 -3.71 15.18
N LEU A 137 2.27 -4.37 15.91
CA LEU A 137 2.62 -5.49 16.77
C LEU A 137 2.20 -6.80 16.11
N LEU A 138 3.00 -7.84 16.29
CA LEU A 138 2.71 -9.19 15.85
C LEU A 138 3.03 -10.16 16.96
N PHE A 139 2.13 -11.10 17.24
CA PHE A 139 2.36 -12.15 18.21
C PHE A 139 2.32 -13.51 17.53
N ILE A 140 3.32 -14.34 17.83
CA ILE A 140 3.46 -15.71 17.35
C ILE A 140 3.49 -16.61 18.58
N GLY A 141 2.55 -17.56 18.67
CA GLY A 141 2.47 -18.49 19.80
C GLY A 141 3.72 -19.38 19.87
N ASP A 142 4.06 -19.83 21.08
CA ASP A 142 5.23 -20.69 21.31
C ASP A 142 5.22 -21.99 20.50
N ASP A 143 4.04 -22.61 20.33
CA ASP A 143 3.87 -23.83 19.55
C ASP A 143 4.18 -23.59 18.07
N ASP A 144 3.63 -22.49 17.50
CA ASP A 144 3.90 -22.09 16.12
C ASP A 144 5.36 -21.70 15.94
N TRP A 145 5.90 -20.90 16.85
CA TRP A 145 7.29 -20.49 16.83
C TRP A 145 8.22 -21.71 16.86
N THR A 146 8.01 -22.66 17.78
CA THR A 146 8.80 -23.88 17.87
C THR A 146 8.63 -24.74 16.62
N LYS A 147 7.41 -24.90 16.09
CA LYS A 147 7.15 -25.71 14.90
C LYS A 147 7.88 -25.19 13.66
N TYR A 148 7.88 -23.88 13.44
CA TYR A 148 8.43 -23.29 12.21
C TYR A 148 9.90 -22.85 12.37
N MET A 149 10.32 -22.49 13.58
CA MET A 149 11.61 -21.84 13.85
C MET A 149 12.56 -22.59 14.78
N ALA A 150 12.18 -23.74 15.35
CA ALA A 150 13.10 -24.51 16.20
C ALA A 150 14.36 -25.01 15.45
N ASN A 151 15.33 -25.49 16.24
CA ASN A 151 16.61 -26.07 15.80
C ASN A 151 17.56 -25.08 15.10
N GLY A 152 17.56 -23.80 15.49
CA GLY A 152 18.47 -22.80 14.94
C GLY A 152 18.03 -22.26 13.58
N LYS A 153 16.82 -22.61 13.11
CA LYS A 153 16.24 -22.10 11.87
C LYS A 153 15.97 -20.60 11.93
N GLU A 154 15.72 -20.06 13.12
CA GLU A 154 15.53 -18.63 13.33
C GLU A 154 16.75 -17.78 12.94
N LYS A 155 17.96 -18.37 12.95
CA LYS A 155 19.22 -17.70 12.60
C LYS A 155 19.64 -17.89 11.15
N THR A 156 19.07 -18.87 10.48
CA THR A 156 19.49 -19.30 9.13
C THR A 156 18.42 -19.07 8.08
N THR A 157 17.18 -18.82 8.50
CA THR A 157 16.05 -18.60 7.60
C THR A 157 15.86 -17.11 7.34
N PRO A 158 15.94 -16.65 6.08
CA PRO A 158 15.61 -15.28 5.73
C PRO A 158 14.17 -14.95 6.10
N MET A 159 13.98 -13.80 6.76
CA MET A 159 12.68 -13.31 7.17
C MET A 159 12.32 -12.05 6.43
N SER A 160 11.04 -11.90 6.14
CA SER A 160 10.43 -10.71 5.57
C SER A 160 9.18 -10.36 6.35
N VAL A 161 8.77 -9.10 6.33
CA VAL A 161 7.48 -8.68 6.88
C VAL A 161 6.58 -8.28 5.72
N GLN A 162 5.42 -8.91 5.63
CA GLN A 162 4.36 -8.44 4.78
C GLN A 162 3.55 -7.38 5.52
N VAL A 163 3.61 -6.13 5.06
CA VAL A 163 2.78 -5.04 5.55
C VAL A 163 1.47 -5.04 4.78
N ARG A 164 0.35 -5.09 5.50
CA ARG A 164 -0.99 -4.99 4.95
C ARG A 164 -1.65 -3.70 5.42
N ALA A 165 -2.14 -2.92 4.49
CA ALA A 165 -2.88 -1.70 4.79
C ALA A 165 -4.16 -1.61 3.96
N THR A 166 -5.22 -1.08 4.57
CA THR A 166 -6.39 -0.61 3.81
C THR A 166 -6.42 0.91 3.91
N VAL A 167 -6.39 1.56 2.75
CA VAL A 167 -6.29 3.02 2.66
C VAL A 167 -7.42 3.61 1.84
N ARG A 168 -7.77 4.85 2.14
CA ARG A 168 -8.58 5.72 1.30
C ARG A 168 -7.77 6.98 0.99
N PHE A 169 -7.70 7.36 -0.28
CA PHE A 169 -7.07 8.61 -0.66
C PHE A 169 -8.03 9.78 -0.41
N LEU A 170 -7.47 10.86 0.11
CA LEU A 170 -8.16 12.11 0.40
C LEU A 170 -7.76 13.12 -0.67
N VAL A 171 -8.58 13.26 -1.70
CA VAL A 171 -8.38 14.28 -2.74
C VAL A 171 -9.25 15.47 -2.35
N TRP A 172 -8.62 16.54 -1.87
CA TRP A 172 -9.30 17.71 -1.31
C TRP A 172 -10.22 17.36 -0.13
N ARG A 173 -11.51 17.11 -0.39
CA ARG A 173 -12.52 16.72 0.61
C ARG A 173 -13.26 15.43 0.26
N VAL A 174 -12.91 14.79 -0.84
CA VAL A 174 -13.56 13.55 -1.30
C VAL A 174 -12.68 12.36 -0.93
N LYS A 175 -13.29 11.36 -0.29
CA LYS A 175 -12.66 10.07 -0.03
C LYS A 175 -12.85 9.17 -1.24
N THR A 176 -11.76 8.59 -1.74
CA THR A 176 -11.85 7.54 -2.74
C THR A 176 -12.46 6.26 -2.14
N ARG A 177 -12.69 5.26 -3.00
CA ARG A 177 -12.90 3.88 -2.54
C ARG A 177 -11.71 3.39 -1.70
N SER A 178 -11.92 2.32 -0.94
CA SER A 178 -10.86 1.64 -0.22
C SER A 178 -9.93 0.90 -1.19
N TYR A 179 -8.63 0.95 -0.92
CA TYR A 179 -7.60 0.19 -1.61
C TYR A 179 -6.88 -0.70 -0.60
N HIS A 180 -6.62 -1.94 -1.01
CA HIS A 180 -5.82 -2.87 -0.23
C HIS A 180 -4.39 -2.83 -0.76
N ILE A 181 -3.45 -2.61 0.14
CA ILE A 181 -2.02 -2.59 -0.14
C ILE A 181 -1.39 -3.75 0.61
N ALA A 182 -0.58 -4.53 -0.09
CA ALA A 182 0.23 -5.59 0.49
C ALA A 182 1.65 -5.44 -0.08
N VAL A 183 2.62 -5.18 0.78
CA VAL A 183 4.02 -5.00 0.39
C VAL A 183 4.90 -5.87 1.26
N LEU A 184 5.99 -6.38 0.70
CA LEU A 184 6.93 -7.26 1.37
C LEU A 184 8.24 -6.51 1.64
N CYS A 185 8.63 -6.44 2.91
CA CYS A 185 9.84 -5.79 3.37
C CYS A 185 10.84 -6.86 3.80
N HIS A 186 11.95 -7.00 3.08
CA HIS A 186 12.96 -8.01 3.40
C HIS A 186 13.82 -7.55 4.59
N LEU A 187 13.80 -8.30 5.69
CA LEU A 187 14.51 -7.96 6.93
C LEU A 187 15.90 -8.61 7.03
N ASN A 188 16.22 -9.51 6.08
CA ASN A 188 17.44 -10.31 6.03
C ASN A 188 17.59 -11.26 7.25
N LEU A 189 18.71 -11.98 7.36
CA LEU A 189 19.01 -13.02 8.37
C LEU A 189 19.10 -12.52 9.83
N THR A 190 18.78 -11.25 10.11
CA THR A 190 19.23 -10.57 11.34
C THR A 190 18.14 -10.20 12.36
N LEU A 191 16.87 -10.50 12.07
CA LEU A 191 15.77 -10.12 12.97
C LEU A 191 15.90 -10.74 14.38
N PHE A 192 16.54 -11.91 14.47
CA PHE A 192 16.67 -12.71 15.69
C PHE A 192 18.11 -12.87 16.17
N THR A 193 19.09 -12.27 15.47
CA THR A 193 20.47 -12.21 15.98
C THR A 193 20.64 -11.11 17.02
N ASN A 194 19.86 -10.03 16.92
CA ASN A 194 19.86 -8.91 17.86
C ASN A 194 18.43 -8.64 18.33
N ALA A 195 18.22 -8.38 19.63
CA ALA A 195 16.90 -8.08 20.20
C ALA A 195 16.26 -6.80 19.62
N VAL A 196 17.11 -5.91 19.11
CA VAL A 196 16.72 -4.67 18.43
C VAL A 196 17.49 -4.60 17.11
N VAL A 197 16.75 -4.42 16.01
CA VAL A 197 17.30 -4.12 14.69
C VAL A 197 16.81 -2.73 14.31
N SER A 198 17.66 -1.73 14.54
CA SER A 198 17.44 -0.37 14.04
C SER A 198 18.01 -0.27 12.64
N TYR A 199 17.17 0.09 11.67
CA TYR A 199 17.58 0.42 10.33
C TYR A 199 17.77 1.95 10.29
N ASP A 200 19.02 2.42 10.45
CA ASP A 200 19.35 3.85 10.39
C ASP A 200 18.95 4.47 9.04
N ASN A 201 18.84 5.80 8.96
CA ASN A 201 18.32 6.60 7.83
C ASN A 201 18.91 6.28 6.43
N ASN A 202 19.99 5.50 6.33
CA ASN A 202 20.58 5.01 5.07
C ASN A 202 20.28 3.53 4.73
N HIS A 203 19.66 2.76 5.62
CA HIS A 203 19.48 1.32 5.52
C HIS A 203 18.06 0.86 5.82
N THR A 204 17.03 1.66 5.52
CA THR A 204 15.64 1.18 5.62
C THR A 204 15.46 -0.10 4.80
N ALA A 205 14.68 -1.09 5.25
CA ALA A 205 14.29 -2.21 4.40
C ALA A 205 13.14 -1.76 3.48
N PRO A 206 13.41 -1.41 2.20
CA PRO A 206 12.34 -0.96 1.31
C PRO A 206 11.38 -2.12 1.06
N CYS A 207 10.09 -1.83 1.09
CA CYS A 207 9.08 -2.81 0.77
C CYS A 207 8.76 -2.77 -0.73
N VAL A 208 8.62 -3.94 -1.34
CA VAL A 208 8.20 -4.09 -2.74
C VAL A 208 6.77 -4.59 -2.81
N ASP A 209 6.06 -4.25 -3.89
CA ASP A 209 4.73 -4.84 -4.13
C ASP A 209 4.87 -6.35 -4.33
N ALA A 210 4.09 -7.12 -3.58
CA ALA A 210 4.20 -8.58 -3.53
C ALA A 210 2.83 -9.28 -3.59
N GLY A 211 1.72 -8.53 -3.65
CA GLY A 211 0.38 -9.10 -3.44
C GLY A 211 0.22 -9.71 -2.04
N LEU A 212 -0.91 -10.39 -1.79
CA LEU A 212 -1.13 -11.11 -0.53
C LEU A 212 -0.47 -12.49 -0.59
N ILE A 213 0.38 -12.78 0.39
CA ILE A 213 0.95 -14.13 0.57
C ILE A 213 0.04 -14.82 1.58
N SER A 214 -0.61 -15.92 1.20
CA SER A 214 -1.51 -16.65 2.10
C SER A 214 -0.76 -17.73 2.87
N SER A 215 -1.33 -18.13 4.02
CA SER A 215 -0.81 -19.22 4.85
C SER A 215 -1.16 -20.62 4.31
N HIS A 216 -1.92 -20.75 3.22
CA HIS A 216 -2.22 -22.02 2.54
C HIS A 216 -2.75 -21.81 1.11
N PRO A 217 -2.39 -22.66 0.12
CA PRO A 217 -3.25 -22.88 -1.03
C PRO A 217 -4.53 -23.54 -0.52
N SER A 218 -5.68 -23.06 -0.96
CA SER A 218 -6.96 -23.75 -0.72
C SER A 218 -6.82 -25.18 -1.26
N ASP A 219 -6.90 -26.16 -0.36
CA ASP A 219 -7.20 -27.55 -0.72
C ASP A 219 -8.62 -27.63 -1.32
#